data_AF-A0A194Q359-F1
#
_entry.id   AF-A0A194Q359-F1
#
_cell.length_a   1.000
_cell.length_b   1.000
_cell.length_c   1.000
_cell.angle_alpha   90.00
_cell.angle_beta   90.00
_cell.angle_gamma   90.00
#
_symmetry.space_group_name_H-M   'P 1'
#
loop_
_entity.id
_entity.type
_entity.pdbx_description
1 polymer ?
#
loop_
_entity_poly.entity_id
_entity_poly.type
_entity_poly.pdbx_seq_one_letter_code
_entity_poly.pdbx_strand_id
1 'polypeptide(L)'
;MITYEGLQLCGVGEAGKFIDAGDNTYGGQVVVNPSGGLIAKGHPLGATGLAQCAELVWQLRGEAGTRQVPRARIALQHNLGVGGAVVVTMYKKGFQNITSNNVAATENIKENVPSKL
;
A
#
# COMPACT_ATOMS: atom_id res chain seq x y z
N MET A 1 -16.36 2.26 -6.89
CA MET A 1 -17.41 3.18 -6.39
C MET A 1 -18.10 2.61 -5.17
N ILE A 2 -18.81 1.47 -5.24
CA ILE A 2 -19.58 0.92 -4.09
C ILE A 2 -18.73 0.74 -2.82
N THR A 3 -17.51 0.22 -2.93
CA THR A 3 -16.65 -0.03 -1.76
C THR A 3 -16.18 1.24 -1.06
N TYR A 4 -16.12 2.41 -1.72
CA TYR A 4 -15.75 3.66 -1.05
C TYR A 4 -16.80 4.10 -0.04
N GLU A 5 -18.07 3.94 -0.40
CA GLU A 5 -19.20 4.26 0.46
C GLU A 5 -19.37 3.18 1.54
N GLY A 6 -19.25 1.90 1.16
CA GLY A 6 -19.33 0.78 2.10
C GLY A 6 -18.23 0.75 3.16
N LEU A 7 -17.04 1.27 2.85
CA LEU A 7 -15.94 1.47 3.82
C LEU A 7 -15.99 2.85 4.51
N GLN A 8 -17.02 3.65 4.24
CA GLN A 8 -17.21 4.99 4.81
C GLN A 8 -16.03 5.94 4.57
N LEU A 9 -15.39 5.85 3.40
CA LEU A 9 -14.39 6.82 2.96
C LEU A 9 -15.03 8.11 2.44
N CYS A 10 -16.30 8.03 2.04
CA CYS A 10 -17.15 9.14 1.61
C CYS A 10 -18.61 8.82 1.93
N GLY A 11 -19.51 9.80 1.81
CA GLY A 11 -20.95 9.59 2.00
C GLY A 11 -21.59 8.69 0.93
N VAL A 12 -22.79 8.18 1.22
CA VAL A 12 -23.56 7.37 0.26
C VAL A 12 -23.93 8.22 -0.96
N GLY A 13 -23.66 7.70 -2.16
CA GLY A 13 -23.82 8.41 -3.43
C GLY A 13 -22.72 9.44 -3.74
N GLU A 14 -21.69 9.56 -2.89
CA GLU A 14 -20.64 10.58 -3.06
C GLU A 14 -19.33 10.05 -3.67
N ALA A 15 -19.25 8.74 -3.97
CA ALA A 15 -18.03 8.14 -4.49
C ALA A 15 -17.51 8.81 -5.78
N GLY A 16 -18.40 9.32 -6.64
CA GLY A 16 -18.02 10.07 -7.84
C GLY A 16 -17.28 11.37 -7.50
N LYS A 17 -17.87 12.21 -6.64
CA LYS A 17 -17.26 13.47 -6.17
C LYS A 17 -15.92 13.23 -5.48
N PHE A 18 -15.85 12.18 -4.66
CA PHE A 18 -14.61 11.77 -3.98
C PHE A 18 -13.49 11.39 -4.96
N ILE A 19 -13.82 10.72 -6.06
CA ILE A 19 -12.86 10.41 -7.14
C ILE A 19 -12.47 11.70 -7.88
N ASP A 20 -13.44 12.52 -8.27
CA ASP A 20 -13.21 13.74 -9.06
C ASP A 20 -12.36 14.77 -8.30
N ALA A 21 -12.51 14.82 -6.96
CA ALA A 21 -11.69 15.64 -6.08
C ALA A 21 -10.24 15.11 -5.92
N GLY A 22 -9.96 13.89 -6.36
CA GLY A 22 -8.65 13.25 -6.18
C GLY A 22 -8.41 12.74 -4.76
N ASP A 23 -9.45 12.59 -3.94
CA ASP A 23 -9.31 12.22 -2.52
C ASP A 23 -8.91 10.75 -2.31
N ASN A 24 -8.88 9.95 -3.38
CA ASN A 24 -8.52 8.53 -3.38
C ASN A 24 -7.07 8.25 -3.84
N THR A 25 -6.26 9.29 -4.07
CA THR A 25 -4.88 9.16 -4.59
C THR A 25 -3.88 9.98 -3.78
N TYR A 26 -2.61 9.99 -4.21
CA TYR A 26 -1.54 10.73 -3.57
C TYR A 26 -1.88 12.23 -3.48
N GLY A 27 -1.76 12.79 -2.27
CA GLY A 27 -2.15 14.18 -1.99
C GLY A 27 -3.61 14.36 -1.57
N GLY A 28 -4.46 13.34 -1.79
CA GLY A 28 -5.84 13.29 -1.31
C GLY A 28 -5.97 12.80 0.13
N GLN A 29 -7.20 12.47 0.52
CA GLN A 29 -7.52 11.98 1.87
C GLN A 29 -6.93 10.59 2.16
N VAL A 30 -7.04 9.65 1.21
CA VAL A 30 -6.52 8.28 1.33
C VAL A 30 -5.96 7.80 0.00
N VAL A 31 -4.88 7.03 0.01
CA VAL A 31 -4.36 6.42 -1.22
C VAL A 31 -4.93 5.03 -1.39
N VAL A 32 -5.80 4.86 -2.39
CA VAL A 32 -6.43 3.58 -2.72
C VAL A 32 -5.63 2.87 -3.80
N ASN A 33 -5.39 1.57 -3.61
CA ASN A 33 -4.72 0.71 -4.60
C ASN A 33 -3.40 1.29 -5.15
N PRO A 34 -2.42 1.69 -4.29
CA PRO A 34 -1.13 2.23 -4.76
C PRO A 34 -0.38 1.28 -5.70
N SER A 35 -0.62 -0.02 -5.57
CA SER A 35 -0.12 -1.07 -6.48
C SER A 35 -0.76 -1.12 -7.88
N GLY A 36 -1.71 -0.24 -8.19
CA GLY A 36 -2.52 -0.26 -9.42
C GLY A 36 -3.79 -1.14 -9.34
N GLY A 37 -3.97 -1.89 -8.25
CA GLY A 37 -5.16 -2.72 -8.02
C GLY A 37 -5.28 -3.91 -8.99
N LEU A 38 -6.41 -4.62 -8.93
CA LEU A 38 -6.68 -5.79 -9.80
C LEU A 38 -6.78 -5.39 -11.27
N ILE A 39 -7.16 -4.13 -11.56
CA ILE A 39 -7.27 -3.61 -12.92
C ILE A 39 -5.90 -3.60 -13.61
N ALA A 40 -4.83 -3.22 -12.90
CA ALA A 40 -3.48 -3.19 -13.47
C ALA A 40 -2.70 -4.49 -13.24
N LYS A 41 -2.81 -5.12 -12.07
CA LYS A 41 -2.03 -6.33 -11.72
C LYS A 41 -2.64 -7.64 -12.21
N GLY A 42 -3.89 -7.63 -12.67
CA GLY A 42 -4.66 -8.84 -12.92
C GLY A 42 -5.19 -9.48 -11.63
N HIS A 43 -5.93 -10.59 -11.79
CA HIS A 43 -6.63 -11.24 -10.68
C HIS A 43 -6.44 -12.77 -10.68
N PRO A 44 -5.29 -13.27 -10.19
CA PRO A 44 -5.19 -14.65 -9.78
C PRO A 44 -6.05 -14.86 -8.51
N LEU A 45 -7.13 -15.62 -8.65
CA LEU A 45 -8.19 -15.81 -7.64
C LEU A 45 -7.65 -16.07 -6.22
N GLY A 46 -6.70 -17.02 -6.07
CA GLY A 46 -6.13 -17.37 -4.76
C GLY A 46 -5.04 -16.41 -4.26
N ALA A 47 -4.30 -15.77 -5.15
CA ALA A 47 -3.12 -14.98 -4.77
C ALA A 47 -3.43 -13.50 -4.51
N THR A 48 -4.62 -13.02 -4.87
CA THR A 48 -4.99 -11.60 -4.77
C THR A 48 -4.93 -11.08 -3.33
N GLY A 49 -5.50 -11.82 -2.37
CA GLY A 49 -5.47 -11.40 -0.96
C GLY A 49 -4.06 -11.33 -0.38
N LEU A 50 -3.16 -12.24 -0.79
CA LEU A 50 -1.75 -12.22 -0.39
C LEU A 50 -1.00 -11.06 -1.05
N ALA A 51 -1.27 -10.77 -2.31
CA ALA A 51 -0.67 -9.64 -3.03
C ALA A 51 -1.10 -8.28 -2.44
N GLN A 52 -2.33 -8.17 -1.96
CA GLN A 52 -2.80 -7.00 -1.20
C GLN A 52 -2.04 -6.88 0.13
N CYS A 53 -1.95 -7.96 0.89
CA CYS A 53 -1.23 -7.98 2.17
C CYS A 53 0.24 -7.56 2.00
N ALA A 54 0.94 -8.12 1.01
CA ALA A 54 2.34 -7.79 0.72
C ALA A 54 2.53 -6.29 0.41
N GLU A 55 1.68 -5.73 -0.45
CA GLU A 55 1.74 -4.29 -0.78
C GLU A 55 1.54 -3.43 0.48
N LEU A 56 0.52 -3.71 1.29
CA LEU A 56 0.24 -2.91 2.49
C LEU A 56 1.37 -3.01 3.52
N VAL A 57 1.99 -4.18 3.66
CA VAL A 57 3.16 -4.37 4.53
C VAL A 57 4.35 -3.55 4.04
N TRP A 58 4.66 -3.56 2.74
CA TRP A 58 5.73 -2.71 2.19
C TRP A 58 5.45 -1.22 2.38
N GLN A 59 4.20 -0.79 2.17
CA GLN A 59 3.78 0.59 2.40
C GLN A 59 4.00 1.01 3.84
N LEU A 60 3.58 0.20 4.81
CA LEU A 60 3.81 0.48 6.22
C LEU A 60 5.31 0.49 6.54
N ARG A 61 6.08 -0.45 6.01
CA ARG A 61 7.53 -0.55 6.26
C ARG A 61 8.33 0.60 5.67
N GLY A 62 7.83 1.28 4.64
CA GLY A 62 8.60 2.30 3.90
C GLY A 62 9.39 1.72 2.73
N GLU A 63 8.98 0.54 2.24
CA GLU A 63 9.70 -0.27 1.25
C GLU A 63 8.96 -0.34 -0.10
N ALA A 64 7.91 0.45 -0.31
CA ALA A 64 7.11 0.40 -1.53
C ALA A 64 7.72 1.19 -2.72
N GLY A 65 8.96 1.65 -2.58
CA GLY A 65 9.71 2.34 -3.64
C GLY A 65 8.99 3.58 -4.16
N THR A 66 8.86 3.71 -5.48
CA THR A 66 8.20 4.87 -6.13
C THR A 66 6.71 4.98 -5.81
N ARG A 67 6.06 3.90 -5.36
CA ARG A 67 4.65 3.88 -4.98
C ARG A 67 4.44 4.22 -3.51
N GLN A 68 5.49 4.56 -2.77
CA GLN A 68 5.42 4.79 -1.33
C GLN A 68 4.43 5.90 -0.98
N VAL A 69 3.46 5.57 -0.12
CA VAL A 69 2.55 6.54 0.48
C VAL A 69 3.28 7.24 1.63
N PRO A 70 3.43 8.57 1.58
CA PRO A 70 4.13 9.30 2.64
C PRO A 70 3.44 9.15 3.99
N ARG A 71 4.21 8.84 5.04
CA ARG A 71 3.74 8.72 6.43
C ARG A 71 2.59 7.71 6.62
N ALA A 72 2.56 6.63 5.84
CA ALA A 72 1.59 5.54 6.04
C ALA A 72 1.74 4.91 7.45
N ARG A 73 0.66 4.95 8.25
CA ARG A 73 0.63 4.41 9.63
C ARG A 73 -0.38 3.29 9.83
N ILE A 74 -1.49 3.35 9.09
CA ILE A 74 -2.58 2.38 9.11
C ILE A 74 -2.86 2.02 7.65
N ALA A 75 -3.08 0.73 7.40
CA ALA A 75 -3.46 0.23 6.10
C ALA A 75 -4.69 -0.67 6.22
N LEU A 76 -5.56 -0.67 5.21
CA LEU A 76 -6.77 -1.47 5.17
C LEU A 76 -6.78 -2.32 3.89
N GLN A 77 -6.98 -3.62 4.05
CA GLN A 77 -7.26 -4.55 2.96
C GLN A 77 -8.75 -4.84 2.92
N HIS A 78 -9.33 -4.82 1.74
CA HIS A 78 -10.69 -5.28 1.47
C HIS A 78 -10.64 -6.29 0.33
N ASN A 79 -10.78 -7.57 0.67
CA ASN A 79 -10.74 -8.68 -0.28
C ASN A 79 -12.12 -9.34 -0.36
N LEU A 80 -12.77 -9.20 -1.52
CA LEU A 80 -14.09 -9.78 -1.79
C LEU A 80 -13.95 -11.01 -2.68
N GLY A 81 -14.43 -12.16 -2.22
CA GLY A 81 -14.51 -13.38 -3.01
C GLY A 81 -15.91 -13.56 -3.60
N VAL A 82 -15.99 -13.79 -4.92
CA VAL A 82 -17.24 -14.17 -5.58
C VAL A 82 -17.59 -15.58 -5.10
N GLY A 83 -18.60 -15.67 -4.21
CA GLY A 83 -18.88 -16.86 -3.39
C GLY A 83 -19.48 -16.51 -2.01
N GLY A 84 -19.47 -15.23 -1.64
CA GLY A 84 -20.24 -14.68 -0.52
C GLY A 84 -19.42 -14.27 0.71
N ALA A 85 -18.09 -14.34 0.63
CA ALA A 85 -17.20 -13.94 1.72
C ALA A 85 -16.43 -12.66 1.39
N VAL A 86 -16.38 -11.76 2.36
CA VAL A 86 -15.51 -10.59 2.35
C VAL A 86 -14.60 -10.65 3.57
N VAL A 87 -13.31 -10.35 3.37
CA VAL A 87 -12.34 -10.20 4.46
C VAL A 87 -11.84 -8.76 4.46
N VAL A 88 -12.03 -8.08 5.59
CA VAL A 88 -11.47 -6.75 5.84
C VAL A 88 -10.41 -6.87 6.92
N THR A 89 -9.19 -6.42 6.63
CA THR A 89 -8.06 -6.52 7.56
C THR A 89 -7.39 -5.16 7.72
N MET A 90 -7.15 -4.75 8.96
CA MET A 90 -6.38 -3.54 9.28
C MET A 90 -4.98 -3.89 9.74
N TYR A 91 -3.99 -3.14 9.25
CA TYR A 91 -2.58 -3.33 9.55
C TYR A 91 -1.99 -2.07 10.17
N LYS A 92 -1.07 -2.29 11.12
CA LYS A 92 -0.21 -1.26 11.71
C LYS A 92 1.09 -1.94 12.12
N LYS A 93 2.23 -1.22 12.11
CA LYS A 93 3.47 -1.78 12.66
C LYS A 93 3.25 -2.12 14.14
N GLY A 94 3.59 -3.37 14.52
CA GLY A 94 3.50 -3.83 15.92
C GLY A 94 4.38 -3.02 16.87
N PHE A 95 5.51 -2.53 16.38
CA PHE A 95 6.40 -1.64 17.10
C PHE A 95 6.61 -0.35 16.30
N GLN A 96 6.48 0.78 16.98
CA GLN A 96 6.71 2.10 16.42
C GLN A 96 8.09 2.57 16.90
N ASN A 97 8.88 3.18 16.03
CA ASN A 97 10.19 3.77 16.38
C ASN A 97 11.24 2.76 16.89
N ILE A 98 11.40 1.61 16.21
CA ILE A 98 12.61 0.79 16.41
C ILE A 98 13.78 1.50 15.72
N THR A 99 14.79 1.91 16.49
CA THR A 99 16.09 2.31 15.98
C THR A 99 16.69 1.13 15.22
N SER A 100 17.09 1.32 13.97
CA SER A 100 17.81 0.28 13.23
C SER A 100 19.07 -0.11 14.01
N ASN A 101 19.08 -1.30 14.60
CA ASN A 101 20.32 -1.91 15.05
C ASN A 101 21.11 -2.29 13.79
N ASN A 102 22.34 -1.80 13.66
CA ASN A 102 23.25 -2.01 12.52
C ASN A 102 23.74 -3.47 12.38
N VAL A 103 22.88 -4.47 12.62
CA VAL A 103 23.27 -5.89 12.60
C VAL A 103 22.85 -6.60 11.31
N ALA A 104 22.14 -5.93 10.40
CA ALA A 104 21.93 -6.46 9.04
C ALA A 104 23.07 -5.98 8.14
N ALA A 105 23.85 -6.93 7.60
CA ALA A 105 25.03 -6.71 6.77
C ALA A 105 24.79 -5.65 5.68
N THR A 106 25.32 -4.44 5.89
CA THR A 106 25.49 -3.48 4.81
C THR A 106 26.72 -3.92 4.03
N GLU A 107 26.52 -4.57 2.90
CA GLU A 107 27.56 -4.69 1.88
C GLU A 107 27.89 -3.27 1.39
N ASN A 108 28.95 -2.68 1.95
CA ASN A 108 29.58 -1.48 1.41
C ASN A 108 30.34 -1.85 0.14
N ILE A 109 29.67 -1.91 -1.00
CA ILE A 109 30.37 -1.79 -2.28
C ILE A 109 30.56 -0.29 -2.53
N LYS A 110 31.64 0.26 -1.96
CA LYS A 110 32.27 1.49 -2.43
C LYS A 110 33.46 1.11 -3.28
N GLU A 111 33.27 0.91 -4.58
CA GLU A 111 34.38 1.06 -5.51
C GLU A 111 34.50 2.53 -5.87
N ASN A 112 35.54 3.18 -5.32
CA ASN A 112 35.99 4.48 -5.80
C ASN A 112 37.52 4.44 -6.03
N VAL A 113 37.90 4.12 -7.28
CA VAL A 113 38.86 4.84 -8.16
C VAL A 113 40.36 4.80 -7.77
N PRO A 114 41.28 4.67 -8.76
CA PRO A 114 41.97 5.87 -9.25
C PRO A 114 42.15 5.94 -10.77
N SER A 115 41.80 7.10 -11.33
CA SER A 115 42.35 7.60 -12.59
C SER A 115 43.87 7.73 -12.47
N LYS A 116 44.62 7.10 -13.38
CA LYS A 116 45.97 7.51 -13.82
C LYS A 116 46.42 6.63 -14.99
N LEU A 117 46.32 7.18 -16.20
CA LEU A 117 47.41 7.41 -17.16
C LEU A 117 46.84 8.19 -18.34
#